data_AF-A0A973SKF8-F1
#
_entry.id   AF-A0A973SKF8-F1
#
_cell.length_a   1.000
_cell.length_b   1.000
_cell.length_c   1.000
_cell.angle_alpha   90.00
_cell.angle_beta   90.00
_cell.angle_gamma   90.00
#
_symmetry.space_group_name_H-M   'P 1'
#
loop_
_entity.id
_entity.type
_entity.pdbx_description
1 polymer ?
#
loop_
_entity_poly.entity_id
_entity_poly.type
_entity_poly.pdbx_seq_one_letter_code
_entity_poly.pdbx_strand_id
1 'polypeptide(L)'
;PGSAAELSAAGGAHLHRLVAERAMSWHPSLVRLIEAADVDQTSYVPIRSAVPVPRWEPSQVTVLGDAIHAMSPAQGSGANCALLDASVLCRTVAAAPGSLAESVGEYERRMTAYGFAAVRASEKAASP
;
A
#
# COMPACT_ATOMS: atom_id res chain seq x y z
N PRO A 1 -24.94 2.35 10.23
CA PRO A 1 -23.87 2.67 11.20
C PRO A 1 -22.64 1.76 10.98
N GLY A 2 -21.56 2.36 10.50
CA GLY A 2 -20.30 1.68 10.21
C GLY A 2 -20.11 1.29 8.76
N SER A 3 -20.85 1.88 7.81
CA SER A 3 -20.48 1.72 6.40
C SER A 3 -19.11 2.35 6.12
N ALA A 4 -18.38 1.87 5.11
CA ALA A 4 -17.07 2.44 4.77
C ALA A 4 -17.15 3.94 4.45
N ALA A 5 -18.26 4.39 3.85
CA ALA A 5 -18.51 5.80 3.56
C ALA A 5 -18.74 6.61 4.85
N GLU A 6 -19.53 6.09 5.79
CA GLU A 6 -19.76 6.72 7.10
C GLU A 6 -18.46 6.83 7.90
N LEU A 7 -17.66 5.76 7.95
CA LEU A 7 -16.39 5.74 8.68
C LEU A 7 -15.34 6.65 8.04
N SER A 8 -15.31 6.75 6.72
CA SER A 8 -14.38 7.66 6.02
C SER A 8 -14.73 9.14 6.24
N ALA A 9 -16.01 9.45 6.47
CA ALA A 9 -16.47 10.82 6.74
C ALA A 9 -16.42 11.18 8.25
N ALA A 10 -16.14 10.21 9.12
CA ALA A 10 -16.13 10.41 10.56
C ALA A 10 -14.83 11.10 11.02
N GLY A 11 -14.96 12.03 11.98
CA GLY A 11 -13.81 12.61 12.67
C GLY A 11 -13.18 11.67 13.69
N GLY A 12 -11.93 11.97 14.09
CA GLY A 12 -11.13 11.13 15.00
C GLY A 12 -11.85 10.77 16.30
N ALA A 13 -12.54 11.73 16.94
CA ALA A 13 -13.32 11.47 18.15
C ALA A 13 -14.46 10.45 18.01
N HIS A 14 -15.08 10.35 16.82
CA HIS A 14 -16.09 9.32 16.58
C HIS A 14 -15.43 7.95 16.40
N LEU A 15 -14.37 7.89 15.59
CA LEU A 15 -13.62 6.66 15.31
C LEU A 15 -12.95 6.08 16.56
N HIS A 16 -12.39 6.94 17.40
CA HIS A 16 -11.75 6.57 18.65
C HIS A 16 -12.73 5.94 19.63
N ARG A 17 -13.91 6.56 19.82
CA ARG A 17 -14.99 5.98 20.63
C ARG A 17 -15.44 4.62 20.09
N LEU A 18 -15.62 4.51 18.78
CA LEU A 18 -16.00 3.25 18.14
C LEU A 18 -14.99 2.14 18.43
N VAL A 19 -13.68 2.41 18.34
CA VAL A 19 -12.64 1.41 18.65
C VAL A 19 -12.60 1.09 20.14
N ALA A 20 -12.71 2.08 21.02
CA ALA A 20 -12.73 1.89 22.47
C ALA A 20 -13.91 1.00 22.89
N GLU A 21 -15.12 1.26 22.39
CA GLU A 21 -16.32 0.45 22.64
C GLU A 21 -16.14 -1.01 22.18
N ARG A 22 -15.48 -1.23 21.03
CA ARG A 22 -15.24 -2.57 20.49
C ARG A 22 -14.18 -3.35 21.28
N ALA A 23 -13.26 -2.65 21.94
CA ALA A 23 -12.15 -3.26 22.67
C ALA A 23 -12.40 -3.43 24.17
N MET A 24 -13.56 -3.04 24.70
CA MET A 24 -13.84 -3.05 26.15
C MET A 24 -13.63 -4.42 26.84
N SER A 25 -13.80 -5.52 26.11
CA SER A 25 -13.61 -6.88 26.63
C SER A 25 -12.17 -7.41 26.51
N TRP A 26 -11.25 -6.62 25.96
CA TRP A 26 -9.85 -7.01 25.77
C TRP A 26 -9.08 -6.90 27.08
N HIS A 27 -7.87 -7.46 27.09
CA HIS A 27 -6.99 -7.36 28.26
C HIS A 27 -6.78 -5.89 28.67
N PRO A 28 -6.80 -5.52 29.97
CA PRO A 28 -6.76 -4.12 30.42
C PRO A 28 -5.60 -3.29 29.87
N SER A 29 -4.46 -3.92 29.59
CA SER A 29 -3.31 -3.23 28.97
C SER A 29 -3.59 -2.74 27.55
N LEU A 30 -4.40 -3.45 26.77
CA LEU A 30 -4.77 -3.05 25.41
C LEU A 30 -5.83 -1.95 25.42
N VAL A 31 -6.77 -2.01 26.36
CA VAL A 31 -7.75 -0.94 26.59
C VAL A 31 -7.04 0.38 26.92
N ARG A 32 -6.10 0.35 27.88
CA ARG A 32 -5.29 1.53 28.22
C ARG A 32 -4.46 2.07 27.05
N LEU A 33 -3.97 1.18 26.18
CA LEU A 33 -3.22 1.61 24.99
C LEU A 33 -4.11 2.40 24.03
N ILE A 34 -5.36 1.95 23.83
CA ILE A 34 -6.33 2.65 22.98
C ILE A 34 -6.71 3.99 23.62
N GLU A 35 -7.03 4.02 24.92
CA GLU A 35 -7.39 5.24 25.65
C GLU A 35 -6.28 6.31 25.64
N ALA A 36 -5.02 5.89 25.61
CA ALA A 36 -3.86 6.78 25.57
C ALA A 36 -3.52 7.30 24.17
N ALA A 37 -4.15 6.79 23.11
CA ALA A 37 -3.89 7.23 21.74
C ALA A 37 -4.42 8.65 21.50
N ASP A 38 -3.72 9.42 20.68
CA ASP A 38 -4.18 10.74 20.25
C ASP A 38 -5.48 10.62 19.44
N VAL A 39 -6.55 11.17 20.00
CA VAL A 39 -7.89 11.12 19.43
C VAL A 39 -7.95 11.80 18.07
N ASP A 40 -7.23 12.91 17.90
CA ASP A 40 -7.25 13.69 16.65
C ASP A 40 -6.44 13.00 15.54
N GLN A 41 -5.55 12.08 15.90
CA GLN A 41 -4.79 11.24 14.97
C GLN A 41 -5.45 9.87 14.70
N THR A 42 -6.65 9.63 15.22
CA THR A 42 -7.39 8.41 14.93
C THR A 42 -8.07 8.51 13.56
N SER A 43 -7.74 7.61 12.63
CA SER A 43 -8.22 7.65 11.25
C SER A 43 -8.75 6.30 10.78
N TYR A 44 -9.75 6.33 9.90
CA TYR A 44 -10.24 5.15 9.20
C TYR A 44 -9.54 5.06 7.84
N VAL A 45 -8.78 3.97 7.63
CA VAL A 45 -8.07 3.72 6.37
C VAL A 45 -8.67 2.48 5.70
N PRO A 46 -9.46 2.64 4.63
CA PRO A 46 -9.96 1.50 3.88
C PRO A 46 -8.81 0.81 3.14
N ILE A 47 -8.53 -0.43 3.50
CA ILE A 47 -7.47 -1.23 2.88
C ILE A 47 -7.91 -1.70 1.49
N ARG A 48 -7.08 -1.42 0.48
CA ARG A 48 -7.24 -1.85 -0.90
C ARG A 48 -5.91 -2.33 -1.45
N SER A 49 -5.95 -3.28 -2.38
CA SER A 49 -4.78 -3.81 -3.08
C SER A 49 -4.99 -3.68 -4.58
N ALA A 50 -3.90 -3.50 -5.32
CA ALA A 50 -3.88 -3.53 -6.77
C ALA A 50 -4.14 -4.95 -7.30
N VAL A 51 -4.64 -5.04 -8.53
CA VAL A 51 -4.76 -6.31 -9.25
C VAL A 51 -3.74 -6.34 -10.40
N PRO A 52 -3.20 -7.52 -10.77
CA PRO A 52 -2.29 -7.63 -11.90
C PRO A 52 -2.85 -7.00 -13.17
N VAL A 53 -2.06 -6.14 -13.80
CA VAL A 53 -2.43 -5.50 -15.06
C VAL A 53 -1.84 -6.25 -16.26
N PRO A 54 -2.49 -6.21 -17.44
CA PRO A 54 -1.88 -6.68 -18.68
C PRO A 54 -0.61 -5.91 -19.01
N ARG A 55 0.28 -6.52 -19.82
CA ARG A 55 1.42 -5.78 -20.38
C ARG A 55 0.92 -4.66 -21.29
N TRP A 56 1.66 -3.55 -21.31
CA TRP A 56 1.43 -2.41 -22.18
C TRP A 56 2.65 -2.13 -23.06
N GLU A 57 2.45 -1.32 -24.09
CA GLU A 57 3.53 -0.90 -24.99
C GLU A 57 4.44 0.12 -24.28
N PRO A 58 5.76 -0.12 -24.23
CA PRO A 58 6.67 0.80 -23.56
C PRO A 58 6.74 2.18 -24.22
N SER A 59 6.90 3.22 -23.39
CA SER A 59 7.08 4.60 -23.86
C SER A 59 8.12 5.33 -22.99
N GLN A 60 8.26 6.64 -23.17
CA GLN A 60 9.07 7.48 -22.28
C GLN A 60 8.35 7.82 -20.96
N VAL A 61 7.11 7.35 -20.77
CA VAL A 61 6.30 7.50 -19.56
C VAL A 61 6.09 6.13 -18.94
N THR A 62 6.29 6.04 -17.63
CA THR A 62 6.09 4.83 -16.83
C THR A 62 5.59 5.15 -15.42
N VAL A 63 5.35 4.12 -14.62
CA VAL A 63 4.80 4.19 -13.26
C VAL A 63 5.68 3.43 -12.26
N LEU A 64 5.54 3.74 -10.97
CA LEU A 64 6.21 3.05 -9.87
C LEU A 64 5.39 3.14 -8.57
N GLY A 65 5.72 2.29 -7.60
CA GLY A 65 5.12 2.28 -6.26
C GLY A 65 3.61 2.04 -6.29
N ASP A 66 2.89 2.77 -5.43
CA ASP A 66 1.44 2.60 -5.25
C ASP A 66 0.62 2.94 -6.50
N ALA A 67 1.19 3.68 -7.46
CA ALA A 67 0.52 3.96 -8.74
C ALA A 67 0.24 2.69 -9.56
N ILE A 68 0.97 1.60 -9.31
CA ILE A 68 0.86 0.34 -10.06
C ILE A 68 0.69 -0.90 -9.15
N HIS A 69 1.26 -0.88 -7.94
CA HIS A 69 1.18 -2.00 -7.01
C HIS A 69 0.79 -1.58 -5.59
N ALA A 70 -0.24 -0.76 -5.41
CA ALA A 70 -0.77 -0.48 -4.07
C ALA A 70 -1.03 -1.80 -3.31
N MET A 71 -0.54 -1.90 -2.06
CA MET A 71 -0.58 -3.13 -1.27
C MET A 71 -1.28 -2.90 0.07
N SER A 72 -1.86 -3.95 0.63
CA SER A 72 -2.21 -3.97 2.05
C SER A 72 -0.99 -3.65 2.92
N PRO A 73 -1.14 -2.83 3.99
CA PRO A 73 -0.05 -2.48 4.89
C PRO A 73 0.40 -3.65 5.78
N ALA A 74 -0.27 -4.81 5.73
CA ALA A 74 -0.04 -5.96 6.61
C ALA A 74 1.42 -6.42 6.71
N GLN A 75 2.23 -6.25 5.64
CA GLN A 75 3.67 -6.57 5.66
C GLN A 75 4.58 -5.33 5.68
N GLY A 76 4.05 -4.12 5.55
CA GLY A 76 4.87 -2.90 5.42
C GLY A 76 5.74 -2.84 4.15
N SER A 77 5.45 -3.68 3.14
CA SER A 77 6.33 -3.86 1.97
C SER A 77 6.21 -2.78 0.89
N GLY A 78 5.15 -1.95 0.91
CA GLY A 78 4.87 -0.97 -0.14
C GLY A 78 6.01 0.03 -0.36
N ALA A 79 6.50 0.64 0.73
CA ALA A 79 7.60 1.61 0.66
C ALA A 79 8.90 0.98 0.14
N ASN A 80 9.24 -0.23 0.60
CA ASN A 80 10.42 -0.95 0.12
C ASN A 80 10.30 -1.33 -1.37
N CYS A 81 9.10 -1.70 -1.83
CA CYS A 81 8.86 -1.96 -3.25
C CYS A 81 9.04 -0.70 -4.09
N ALA A 82 8.51 0.45 -3.64
CA ALA A 82 8.68 1.72 -4.34
C ALA A 82 10.16 2.15 -4.42
N LEU A 83 10.95 1.92 -3.37
CA LEU A 83 12.40 2.17 -3.37
C LEU A 83 13.14 1.22 -4.33
N LEU A 84 12.72 -0.05 -4.38
CA LEU A 84 13.24 -1.01 -5.36
C LEU A 84 12.89 -0.57 -6.79
N ASP A 85 11.65 -0.14 -7.05
CA ASP A 85 11.21 0.37 -8.35
C ASP A 85 12.13 1.51 -8.82
N ALA A 86 12.31 2.53 -7.98
CA ALA A 86 13.18 3.67 -8.28
C ALA A 86 14.61 3.21 -8.59
N SER A 87 15.16 2.30 -7.77
CA SER A 87 16.51 1.78 -7.96
C SER A 87 16.68 0.97 -9.25
N VAL A 88 15.68 0.16 -9.62
CA VAL A 88 15.69 -0.60 -10.87
C VAL A 88 15.55 0.34 -12.06
N LEU A 89 14.61 1.29 -12.02
CA LEU A 89 14.40 2.27 -13.09
C LEU A 89 15.68 3.07 -13.38
N CYS A 90 16.30 3.64 -12.34
CA CYS A 90 17.54 4.41 -12.49
C CYS A 90 18.65 3.57 -13.12
N ARG A 91 18.86 2.32 -12.67
CA ARG A 91 19.90 1.45 -13.24
C ARG A 91 19.60 1.09 -14.69
N THR A 92 18.36 0.75 -15.01
CA THR A 92 18.00 0.32 -16.36
C THR A 92 18.14 1.48 -17.35
N VAL A 93 17.75 2.70 -16.96
CA VAL A 93 17.93 3.91 -17.79
C VAL A 93 19.42 4.29 -17.91
N ALA A 94 20.19 4.22 -16.83
CA ALA A 94 21.61 4.61 -16.84
C ALA A 94 22.51 3.63 -17.61
N ALA A 95 22.15 2.34 -17.65
CA ALA A 95 22.95 1.30 -18.31
C ALA A 95 22.73 1.22 -19.83
N ALA A 96 21.72 1.88 -20.37
CA ALA A 96 21.28 1.67 -21.74
C ALA A 96 21.94 2.65 -22.74
N PRO A 97 22.66 2.15 -23.77
CA PRO A 97 23.01 2.93 -24.96
C PRO A 97 21.89 2.96 -26.02
N GLY A 98 20.74 2.30 -25.76
CA GLY A 98 19.59 2.19 -26.65
C GLY A 98 18.53 3.28 -26.43
N SER A 99 17.30 3.07 -26.93
CA SER A 99 16.23 4.05 -26.74
C SER A 99 15.72 4.05 -25.30
N LEU A 100 15.25 5.23 -24.84
CA LEU A 100 14.66 5.37 -23.51
C LEU A 100 13.43 4.45 -23.33
N ALA A 101 12.59 4.32 -24.36
CA ALA A 101 11.40 3.50 -24.32
C ALA A 101 11.72 2.01 -24.14
N GLU A 102 12.75 1.48 -24.81
CA GLU A 102 13.19 0.09 -24.62
C GLU A 102 13.67 -0.17 -23.19
N SER A 103 14.40 0.79 -22.62
CA SER A 103 14.91 0.73 -21.25
C SER A 103 13.78 0.75 -20.22
N VAL A 104 12.79 1.62 -20.43
CA VAL A 104 11.56 1.65 -19.64
C VAL A 104 10.83 0.31 -19.75
N GLY A 105 10.71 -0.26 -20.94
CA GLY A 105 10.06 -1.57 -21.14
C GLY A 105 10.75 -2.71 -20.38
N GLU A 106 12.09 -2.71 -20.28
CA GLU A 106 12.81 -3.68 -19.44
C GLU A 106 12.56 -3.46 -17.95
N TYR A 107 12.52 -2.20 -17.51
CA TYR A 107 12.11 -1.88 -16.15
C TYR A 107 10.69 -2.41 -15.85
N GLU A 108 9.71 -2.12 -16.71
CA GLU A 108 8.31 -2.50 -16.53
C GLU A 108 8.12 -4.02 -16.45
N ARG A 109 8.86 -4.79 -17.27
CA ARG A 109 8.85 -6.26 -17.20
C ARG A 109 9.28 -6.77 -15.85
N ARG A 110 10.35 -6.21 -15.27
CA ARG A 110 10.88 -6.61 -13.97
C ARG A 110 9.94 -6.16 -12.85
N MET A 111 9.56 -4.89 -12.91
CA MET A 111 8.71 -4.18 -11.96
C MET A 111 7.37 -4.88 -11.75
N THR A 112 6.65 -5.20 -12.83
CA THR A 112 5.37 -5.91 -12.73
C THR A 112 5.52 -7.31 -12.12
N ALA A 113 6.63 -8.00 -12.38
CA ALA A 113 6.86 -9.34 -11.84
C ALA A 113 7.03 -9.35 -10.31
N TYR A 114 7.95 -8.53 -9.78
CA TYR A 114 8.18 -8.50 -8.33
C TYR A 114 7.11 -7.67 -7.59
N GLY A 115 6.58 -6.60 -8.19
CA GLY A 115 5.55 -5.75 -7.60
C GLY A 115 4.26 -6.53 -7.32
N PHE A 116 3.73 -7.24 -8.32
CA PHE A 116 2.53 -8.06 -8.10
C PHE A 116 2.79 -9.33 -7.26
N ALA A 117 4.04 -9.81 -7.17
CA ALA A 117 4.39 -10.84 -6.20
C ALA A 117 4.28 -10.32 -4.77
N ALA A 118 4.75 -9.09 -4.51
CA ALA A 118 4.64 -8.43 -3.21
C ALA A 118 3.18 -8.08 -2.84
N VAL A 119 2.35 -7.68 -3.83
CA VAL A 119 0.89 -7.50 -3.64
C VAL A 119 0.26 -8.79 -3.12
N ARG A 120 0.44 -9.92 -3.84
CA ARG A 120 -0.14 -11.22 -3.45
C ARG A 120 0.34 -11.68 -2.08
N ALA A 121 1.60 -11.47 -1.75
CA ALA A 121 2.13 -11.80 -0.43
C ALA A 121 1.43 -10.97 0.66
N SER A 122 1.20 -9.68 0.42
CA SER A 122 0.58 -8.76 1.38
C SER A 122 -0.91 -9.04 1.56
N GLU A 123 -1.60 -9.44 0.49
CA GLU A 123 -2.98 -9.94 0.58
C GLU A 123 -3.05 -11.21 1.43
N LYS A 124 -2.15 -12.18 1.21
CA LYS A 124 -2.10 -13.41 2.00
C LYS A 124 -1.86 -13.13 3.49
N ALA A 125 -1.02 -12.16 3.82
CA ALA A 125 -0.75 -11.75 5.20
C ALA A 125 -1.91 -10.97 5.85
N ALA A 126 -2.78 -10.36 5.05
CA ALA A 126 -3.95 -9.61 5.52
C ALA A 126 -5.20 -10.48 5.68
N SER A 127 -5.19 -11.69 5.12
CA SER A 127 -6.27 -12.66 5.29
C SER A 127 -6.28 -13.24 6.72
N PRO A 128 -7.47 -13.36 7.34
CA PRO A 128 -7.64 -13.92 8.68
C PRO A 128 -7.30 -15.41 8.79
#